data_AF-A0A8U7NZE6-F1
#
_entry.id   AF-A0A8U7NZE6-F1
#
_cell.length_a   1.000
_cell.length_b   1.000
_cell.length_c   1.000
_cell.angle_alpha   90.00
_cell.angle_beta   90.00
_cell.angle_gamma   90.00
#
_symmetry.space_group_name_H-M   'P 1'
#
loop_
_entity.id
_entity.type
_entity.pdbx_description
1 polymer ?
#
loop_
_entity_poly.entity_id
_entity_poly.type
_entity_poly.pdbx_seq_one_letter_code
_entity_poly.pdbx_strand_id
1 'polypeptide(L)'
;MTLRSAESLESAESSGERWGHPGAAAPVAEESREAEQLAAAMEELRRAGWYWGNMTVAEAKERLQDAPEGTFLVRDSSHSEYLLTISVKTSAGPTNLRIEYQDGKFRLDSITCVRSRLKQFNSVVHLIEYYVLMCKDRTETPSNGTVHLYLNKPLYTSAPSLQHRCRIAINKSTNQIWELPLPTRLKKYLKEYQYQV
;
A
#
# COMPACT_ATOMS: atom_id res chain seq x y z
N MET A 1 -83.84 -27.69 -3.01
CA MET A 1 -83.48 -28.11 -1.63
C MET A 1 -81.98 -27.91 -1.53
N THR A 2 -81.38 -27.03 -0.73
CA THR A 2 -81.76 -26.27 0.48
C THR A 2 -81.05 -24.90 0.46
N LEU A 3 -81.71 -23.92 1.10
CA LEU A 3 -81.36 -22.50 1.25
C LEU A 3 -80.35 -22.25 2.39
N ARG A 4 -79.63 -21.11 2.30
CA ARG A 4 -79.32 -20.06 3.33
C ARG A 4 -78.20 -19.15 2.77
N SER A 5 -78.38 -17.85 2.45
CA SER A 5 -78.58 -16.66 3.32
C SER A 5 -77.47 -16.53 4.38
N ALA A 6 -76.76 -15.41 4.60
CA ALA A 6 -77.02 -13.99 4.35
C ALA A 6 -75.72 -13.14 4.45
N GLU A 7 -75.73 -11.91 3.85
CA GLU A 7 -75.26 -10.59 4.36
C GLU A 7 -73.80 -10.43 4.89
N SER A 8 -73.05 -9.33 4.77
CA SER A 8 -73.22 -7.96 4.25
C SER A 8 -71.83 -7.27 4.17
N LEU A 9 -71.83 -6.08 3.54
CA LEU A 9 -70.76 -5.08 3.34
C LEU A 9 -69.79 -4.85 4.52
N GLU A 10 -68.52 -4.51 4.24
CA GLU A 10 -67.98 -3.13 4.29
C GLU A 10 -66.46 -3.05 4.05
N SER A 11 -66.10 -1.90 3.48
CA SER A 11 -64.81 -1.31 3.12
C SER A 11 -63.66 -1.46 4.12
N ALA A 12 -62.44 -1.60 3.60
CA ALA A 12 -61.27 -0.85 4.09
C ALA A 12 -60.10 -0.97 3.09
N GLU A 13 -59.79 0.13 2.41
CA GLU A 13 -58.51 0.34 1.75
C GLU A 13 -57.39 0.21 2.79
N SER A 14 -56.53 -0.80 2.65
CA SER A 14 -55.29 -0.91 3.40
C SER A 14 -54.16 -0.40 2.52
N SER A 15 -53.82 0.87 2.72
CA SER A 15 -52.61 1.51 2.23
C SER A 15 -51.40 0.68 2.64
N GLY A 16 -50.80 0.00 1.68
CA GLY A 16 -49.51 -0.68 1.86
C GLY A 16 -48.39 0.34 2.03
N GLU A 17 -48.14 0.77 3.26
CA GLU A 17 -46.92 1.48 3.63
C GLU A 17 -45.76 0.48 3.60
N ARG A 18 -45.14 0.37 2.42
CA ARG A 18 -43.90 -0.35 2.18
C ARG A 18 -42.77 0.43 2.85
N TRP A 19 -42.43 0.03 4.08
CA TRP A 19 -41.21 0.49 4.76
C TRP A 19 -40.00 0.23 3.87
N GLY A 20 -39.43 1.29 3.30
CA GLY A 20 -38.18 1.25 2.58
C GLY A 20 -37.03 1.06 3.56
N HIS A 21 -36.41 -0.11 3.56
CA HIS A 21 -35.14 -0.33 4.23
C HIS A 21 -34.01 0.38 3.45
N PRO A 22 -33.26 1.32 4.05
CA PRO A 22 -32.02 1.81 3.47
C PRO A 22 -30.90 0.86 3.92
N GLY A 23 -30.69 -0.24 3.20
CA GLY A 23 -29.76 -1.28 3.66
C GLY A 23 -28.79 -1.86 2.62
N ALA A 24 -28.97 -1.59 1.33
CA ALA A 24 -28.23 -2.33 0.29
C ALA A 24 -27.16 -1.50 -0.46
N ALA A 25 -27.04 -0.19 -0.20
CA ALA A 25 -26.14 0.69 -0.94
C ALA A 25 -24.72 0.84 -0.36
N ALA A 26 -24.51 0.41 0.89
CA ALA A 26 -23.23 0.57 1.59
C ALA A 26 -22.08 -0.33 1.07
N PRO A 27 -22.26 -1.66 0.86
CA PRO A 27 -21.12 -2.54 0.55
C PRO A 27 -20.49 -2.27 -0.83
N VAL A 28 -21.31 -1.93 -1.82
CA VAL A 28 -20.83 -1.65 -3.20
C VAL A 28 -20.04 -0.34 -3.25
N ALA A 29 -20.43 0.66 -2.46
CA ALA A 29 -19.74 1.95 -2.41
C ALA A 29 -18.38 1.84 -1.68
N GLU A 30 -18.27 0.95 -0.70
CA GLU A 30 -17.04 0.71 0.06
C GLU A 30 -16.00 -0.08 -0.74
N GLU A 31 -16.42 -1.16 -1.42
CA GLU A 31 -15.55 -1.91 -2.36
C GLU A 31 -15.01 -1.02 -3.49
N SER A 32 -15.84 -0.13 -4.04
CA SER A 32 -15.43 0.80 -5.08
C SER A 32 -14.35 1.78 -4.59
N ARG A 33 -14.49 2.29 -3.35
CA ARG A 33 -13.51 3.20 -2.74
C ARG A 33 -12.19 2.49 -2.42
N GLU A 34 -12.24 1.26 -1.93
CA GLU A 34 -11.03 0.48 -1.68
C GLU A 34 -10.28 0.16 -2.97
N ALA A 35 -11.00 -0.13 -4.06
CA ALA A 35 -10.40 -0.36 -5.38
C ALA A 35 -9.72 0.91 -5.92
N GLU A 36 -10.38 2.07 -5.80
CA GLU A 36 -9.80 3.37 -6.17
C GLU A 36 -8.55 3.70 -5.35
N GLN A 37 -8.59 3.45 -4.03
CA GLN A 37 -7.46 3.67 -3.15
C GLN A 37 -6.29 2.75 -3.48
N LEU A 38 -6.55 1.47 -3.75
CA LEU A 38 -5.54 0.51 -4.18
C LEU A 38 -4.92 0.94 -5.52
N ALA A 39 -5.75 1.37 -6.49
CA ALA A 39 -5.27 1.86 -7.78
C ALA A 39 -4.35 3.07 -7.63
N ALA A 40 -4.72 4.04 -6.79
CA ALA A 40 -3.89 5.21 -6.49
C ALA A 40 -2.55 4.83 -5.84
N ALA A 41 -2.57 3.92 -4.86
CA ALA A 41 -1.36 3.42 -4.20
C ALA A 41 -0.44 2.67 -5.18
N MET A 42 -1.00 1.88 -6.09
CA MET A 42 -0.24 1.16 -7.12
C MET A 42 0.36 2.12 -8.15
N GLU A 43 -0.34 3.19 -8.54
CA GLU A 43 0.19 4.22 -9.42
C GLU A 43 1.35 4.99 -8.77
N GLU A 44 1.24 5.31 -7.49
CA GLU A 44 2.32 5.92 -6.72
C GLU A 44 3.55 5.00 -6.65
N LEU A 45 3.33 3.70 -6.41
CA LEU A 45 4.38 2.68 -6.39
C LEU A 45 5.10 2.55 -7.75
N ARG A 46 4.37 2.63 -8.87
CA ARG A 46 4.97 2.64 -10.22
C ARG A 46 5.88 3.85 -10.43
N ARG A 47 5.48 5.03 -9.95
CA ARG A 47 6.27 6.27 -10.04
C ARG A 47 7.54 6.26 -9.21
N ALA A 48 7.63 5.36 -8.23
CA ALA A 48 8.82 5.20 -7.40
C ALA A 48 10.01 4.61 -8.20
N GLY A 49 9.75 3.88 -9.29
CA GLY A 49 10.78 3.37 -10.20
C GLY A 49 11.55 2.15 -9.69
N TRP A 50 11.20 1.62 -8.52
CA TRP A 50 11.78 0.42 -7.91
C TRP A 50 10.75 -0.69 -7.67
N TYR A 51 9.58 -0.56 -8.31
CA TYR A 51 8.60 -1.62 -8.45
C TYR A 51 8.86 -2.40 -9.75
N TRP A 52 9.07 -3.70 -9.62
CA TRP A 52 9.50 -4.60 -10.69
C TRP A 52 8.34 -5.42 -11.30
N GLY A 53 7.10 -5.22 -10.85
CA GLY A 53 5.95 -5.96 -11.35
C GLY A 53 6.09 -7.46 -11.13
N ASN A 54 5.71 -8.25 -12.14
CA ASN A 54 5.70 -9.71 -12.12
C ASN A 54 7.12 -10.31 -12.25
N MET A 55 7.98 -9.98 -11.28
CA MET A 55 9.31 -10.56 -11.12
C MET A 55 9.22 -11.78 -10.21
N THR A 56 9.94 -12.84 -10.60
CA THR A 56 10.02 -14.08 -9.81
C THR A 56 10.93 -13.92 -8.59
N VAL A 57 10.77 -14.81 -7.61
CA VAL A 57 11.67 -14.89 -6.44
C VAL A 57 13.13 -15.15 -6.89
N ALA A 58 13.34 -15.96 -7.92
CA ALA A 58 14.66 -16.33 -8.40
C ALA A 58 15.38 -15.12 -9.04
N GLU A 59 14.71 -14.38 -9.92
CA GLU A 59 15.25 -13.16 -10.52
C GLU A 59 15.56 -12.10 -9.45
N ALA A 60 14.67 -11.93 -8.46
CA ALA A 60 14.92 -11.01 -7.37
C ALA A 60 16.16 -11.38 -6.55
N LYS A 61 16.35 -12.68 -6.27
CA LYS A 61 17.54 -13.19 -5.58
C LYS A 61 18.81 -12.92 -6.38
N GLU A 62 18.81 -13.24 -7.67
CA GLU A 62 19.94 -13.00 -8.57
C GLU A 62 20.36 -11.53 -8.59
N ARG A 63 19.39 -10.61 -8.77
CA ARG A 63 19.64 -9.16 -8.80
C ARG A 63 20.15 -8.60 -7.48
N LEU A 64 19.78 -9.20 -6.36
CA LEU A 64 20.18 -8.74 -5.03
C LEU A 64 21.42 -9.45 -4.49
N GLN A 65 21.87 -10.54 -5.11
CA GLN A 65 22.94 -11.39 -4.58
C GLN A 65 24.22 -10.60 -4.29
N ASP A 66 24.63 -9.77 -5.24
CA ASP A 66 25.85 -8.95 -5.16
C ASP A 66 25.55 -7.48 -4.78
N ALA A 67 24.30 -7.18 -4.44
CA ALA A 67 23.93 -5.85 -3.97
C ALA A 67 24.44 -5.61 -2.53
N PRO A 68 24.67 -4.36 -2.12
CA PRO A 68 24.96 -4.04 -0.73
C PRO A 68 23.79 -4.37 0.19
N GLU A 69 24.08 -4.67 1.46
CA GLU A 69 23.07 -4.87 2.49
C GLU A 69 22.09 -3.68 2.58
N GLY A 70 20.81 -4.00 2.78
CA GLY A 70 19.71 -3.04 2.78
C GLY A 70 19.25 -2.59 1.40
N THR A 71 19.85 -3.10 0.32
CA THR A 71 19.30 -2.91 -1.03
C THR A 71 18.00 -3.69 -1.16
N PHE A 72 16.92 -3.06 -1.63
CA PHE A 72 15.62 -3.69 -1.74
C PHE A 72 14.92 -3.38 -3.06
N LEU A 73 13.91 -4.18 -3.39
CA LEU A 73 12.97 -3.95 -4.48
C LEU A 73 11.57 -4.43 -4.08
N VAL A 74 10.53 -3.90 -4.73
CA VAL A 74 9.17 -4.39 -4.58
C VAL A 74 8.72 -5.05 -5.87
N ARG A 75 8.03 -6.19 -5.74
CA ARG A 75 7.50 -6.99 -6.86
C ARG A 75 6.16 -7.57 -6.48
N ASP A 76 5.46 -8.11 -7.46
CA ASP A 76 4.24 -8.88 -7.24
C ASP A 76 4.56 -10.12 -6.41
N SER A 77 3.66 -10.46 -5.50
CA SER A 77 3.77 -11.67 -4.72
C SER A 77 3.41 -12.89 -5.58
N SER A 78 4.20 -13.95 -5.45
CA SER A 78 3.88 -15.25 -6.04
C SER A 78 2.90 -16.08 -5.18
N HIS A 79 2.56 -15.58 -3.99
CA HIS A 79 1.62 -16.20 -3.06
C HIS A 79 0.24 -15.56 -3.23
N SER A 80 -0.81 -16.38 -3.37
CA SER A 80 -2.18 -15.94 -3.69
C SER A 80 -2.80 -14.98 -2.67
N GLU A 81 -2.42 -15.11 -1.39
CA GLU A 81 -2.96 -14.29 -0.30
C GLU A 81 -2.35 -12.88 -0.19
N TYR A 82 -1.33 -12.56 -0.99
CA TYR A 82 -0.62 -11.29 -0.88
C TYR A 82 -0.51 -10.64 -2.26
N LEU A 83 -0.62 -9.32 -2.32
CA LEU A 83 -0.47 -8.57 -3.57
C LEU A 83 1.00 -8.33 -3.90
N LEU A 84 1.80 -7.97 -2.89
CA LEU A 84 3.16 -7.46 -3.08
C LEU A 84 4.15 -8.13 -2.13
N THR A 85 5.40 -8.14 -2.55
CA THR A 85 6.54 -8.64 -1.77
C THR A 85 7.73 -7.70 -1.90
N ILE A 86 8.36 -7.39 -0.77
CA ILE A 86 9.66 -6.73 -0.71
C ILE A 86 10.72 -7.82 -0.79
N SER A 87 11.63 -7.74 -1.75
CA SER A 87 12.85 -8.54 -1.77
C SER A 87 13.99 -7.65 -1.30
N VAL A 88 14.76 -8.08 -0.30
CA VAL A 88 15.81 -7.26 0.33
C VAL A 88 17.06 -8.08 0.57
N LYS A 89 18.23 -7.48 0.32
CA LYS A 89 19.53 -8.04 0.68
C LYS A 89 19.81 -7.82 2.17
N THR A 90 20.01 -8.92 2.90
CA THR A 90 20.50 -8.92 4.28
C THR A 90 21.92 -9.47 4.34
N SER A 91 22.58 -9.36 5.50
CA SER A 91 23.85 -10.03 5.79
C SER A 91 23.84 -11.54 5.52
N ALA A 92 22.70 -12.22 5.70
CA ALA A 92 22.53 -13.65 5.40
C ALA A 92 22.19 -13.95 3.92
N GLY A 93 22.01 -12.91 3.09
CA GLY A 93 21.61 -13.03 1.69
C GLY A 93 20.23 -12.42 1.39
N PRO A 94 19.76 -12.52 0.13
CA PRO A 94 18.46 -12.00 -0.26
C PRO A 94 17.30 -12.76 0.41
N THR A 95 16.39 -12.02 1.04
CA THR A 95 15.16 -12.55 1.66
C THR A 95 13.92 -11.83 1.13
N ASN A 96 12.73 -12.32 1.49
CA ASN A 96 11.45 -11.80 1.05
C ASN A 96 10.55 -11.47 2.25
N LEU A 97 9.87 -10.33 2.18
CA LEU A 97 8.86 -9.90 3.14
C LEU A 97 7.57 -9.61 2.39
N ARG A 98 6.49 -10.25 2.81
CA ARG A 98 5.19 -10.04 2.18
C ARG A 98 4.52 -8.79 2.73
N ILE A 99 3.75 -8.13 1.87
CA ILE A 99 2.93 -6.97 2.23
C ILE A 99 1.47 -7.42 2.20
N GLU A 100 0.82 -7.34 3.34
CA GLU A 100 -0.62 -7.58 3.50
C GLU A 100 -1.39 -6.31 3.08
N TYR A 101 -2.54 -6.50 2.43
CA TYR A 101 -3.50 -5.44 2.15
C TYR A 101 -4.87 -5.86 2.70
N GLN A 102 -5.38 -5.11 3.67
CA GLN A 102 -6.66 -5.40 4.33
C GLN A 102 -7.28 -4.09 4.82
N ASP A 103 -8.60 -3.95 4.70
CA ASP A 103 -9.37 -2.77 5.13
C ASP A 103 -8.79 -1.45 4.58
N GLY A 104 -8.38 -1.46 3.30
CA GLY A 104 -7.76 -0.32 2.63
C GLY A 104 -6.34 0.02 3.11
N LYS A 105 -5.65 -0.84 3.86
CA LYS A 105 -4.33 -0.56 4.44
C LYS A 105 -3.27 -1.60 4.10
N PHE A 106 -2.06 -1.13 3.82
CA PHE A 106 -0.85 -1.92 3.69
C PHE A 106 -0.13 -2.10 5.02
N ARG A 107 0.39 -3.30 5.28
CA ARG A 107 1.30 -3.58 6.41
C ARG A 107 2.24 -4.72 6.06
N LEU A 108 3.36 -4.83 6.78
CA LEU A 108 4.23 -6.00 6.66
C LEU A 108 3.58 -7.23 7.28
N ASP A 109 3.85 -8.38 6.69
CA ASP A 109 3.38 -9.67 7.21
C ASP A 109 3.84 -9.90 8.65
N SER A 110 2.85 -10.15 9.49
CA SER A 110 3.00 -10.33 10.94
C SER A 110 3.71 -11.62 11.34
N ILE A 111 3.86 -12.58 10.42
CA ILE A 111 4.65 -13.80 10.60
C ILE A 111 6.15 -13.48 10.61
N THR A 112 6.58 -12.46 9.84
CA THR A 112 8.00 -12.15 9.66
C THR A 112 8.49 -10.98 10.52
N CYS A 113 7.58 -10.29 11.20
CA CYS A 113 7.86 -9.13 12.03
C CYS A 113 7.19 -9.25 13.41
N VAL A 114 7.84 -8.77 14.47
CA VAL A 114 7.26 -8.76 15.82
C VAL A 114 5.96 -7.95 15.82
N ARG A 115 4.80 -8.62 15.98
CA ARG A 115 3.44 -8.08 15.76
C ARG A 115 3.14 -6.78 16.52
N SER A 116 3.81 -6.54 17.65
CA SER A 116 3.57 -5.39 18.55
C SER A 116 3.90 -4.02 17.95
N ARG A 117 4.51 -3.91 16.76
CA ARG A 117 4.95 -2.62 16.18
C ARG A 117 4.57 -2.39 14.71
N LEU A 118 3.73 -3.25 14.14
CA LEU A 118 3.39 -3.14 12.72
C LEU A 118 2.45 -1.96 12.48
N LYS A 119 2.97 -0.94 11.80
CA LYS A 119 2.19 0.21 11.33
C LYS A 119 1.44 -0.14 10.04
N GLN A 120 0.30 0.50 9.88
CA GLN A 120 -0.57 0.39 8.72
C GLN A 120 -0.49 1.69 7.89
N PHE A 121 -0.55 1.56 6.57
CA PHE A 121 -0.33 2.68 5.65
C PHE A 121 -1.35 2.66 4.50
N ASN A 122 -1.70 3.84 3.98
CA ASN A 122 -2.50 3.94 2.76
C ASN A 122 -1.67 3.72 1.48
N SER A 123 -0.35 3.72 1.61
CA SER A 123 0.61 3.66 0.51
C SER A 123 1.73 2.70 0.83
N VAL A 124 2.12 1.91 -0.17
CA VAL A 124 3.30 1.04 -0.11
C VAL A 124 4.58 1.87 -0.07
N VAL A 125 4.63 2.99 -0.80
CA VAL A 125 5.78 3.88 -0.81
C VAL A 125 6.00 4.51 0.57
N HIS A 126 4.91 4.93 1.22
CA HIS A 126 4.96 5.43 2.60
C HIS A 126 5.39 4.33 3.59
N LEU A 127 4.87 3.10 3.44
CA LEU A 127 5.31 1.97 4.24
C LEU A 127 6.83 1.78 4.12
N ILE A 128 7.36 1.77 2.90
CA ILE A 128 8.79 1.60 2.64
C ILE A 128 9.60 2.76 3.24
N GLU A 129 9.20 4.01 2.99
CA GLU A 129 9.88 5.18 3.53
C GLU A 129 9.96 5.13 5.05
N TYR A 130 8.86 4.78 5.72
CA TYR A 130 8.82 4.65 7.17
C TYR A 130 9.89 3.67 7.68
N TYR A 131 9.97 2.47 7.10
CA TYR A 131 10.97 1.48 7.53
C TYR A 131 12.40 1.88 7.14
N VAL A 132 12.60 2.59 6.03
CA VAL A 132 13.92 3.16 5.65
C VAL A 132 14.36 4.22 6.66
N LEU A 133 13.47 5.12 7.08
CA LEU A 133 13.76 6.17 8.06
C LEU A 133 13.99 5.59 9.46
N MET A 134 13.18 4.61 9.87
CA MET A 134 13.39 3.90 11.14
C MET A 134 14.75 3.23 11.22
N CYS A 135 15.29 2.70 10.11
CA CYS A 135 16.60 2.08 10.07
C CYS A 135 17.76 3.08 10.21
N LYS A 136 17.55 4.36 9.86
CA LYS A 136 18.58 5.40 9.98
C LYS A 136 18.72 5.95 11.39
N ASP A 137 17.64 5.94 12.16
CA ASP A 137 17.60 6.48 13.53
C ASP A 137 18.19 5.49 14.56
N ARG A 138 18.24 4.20 14.22
CA ARG A 138 18.81 3.16 15.08
C ARG A 138 20.33 3.08 14.91
N THR A 139 21.05 3.80 15.75
CA THR A 139 22.50 3.66 15.99
C THR A 139 22.86 2.42 16.82
N GLU A 140 21.87 1.59 17.17
CA GLU A 140 22.06 0.43 18.05
C GLU A 140 22.60 -0.77 17.30
N THR A 141 23.78 -1.24 17.72
CA THR A 141 24.36 -2.52 17.32
C THR A 141 23.38 -3.67 17.62
N PRO A 142 23.17 -4.63 16.70
CA PRO A 142 22.26 -5.75 16.92
C PRO A 142 22.70 -6.61 18.12
N SER A 143 21.87 -6.70 19.15
CA SER A 143 22.00 -7.72 20.18
C SER A 143 21.44 -9.04 19.63
N ASN A 144 22.33 -10.00 19.40
CA ASN A 144 22.10 -11.44 19.33
C ASN A 144 20.99 -11.95 18.36
N GLY A 145 21.42 -12.36 17.17
CA GLY A 145 20.81 -13.46 16.40
C GLY A 145 19.50 -13.19 15.64
N THR A 146 18.87 -12.04 15.82
CA THR A 146 17.65 -11.69 15.05
C THR A 146 18.04 -10.91 13.79
N VAL A 147 17.73 -11.46 12.61
CA VAL A 147 17.84 -10.71 11.35
C VAL A 147 16.84 -9.55 11.39
N HIS A 148 17.31 -8.35 11.72
CA HIS A 148 16.46 -7.16 11.69
C HIS A 148 16.20 -6.76 10.24
N LEU A 149 14.95 -6.40 9.94
CA LEU A 149 14.61 -5.74 8.69
C LEU A 149 15.41 -4.43 8.57
N TYR A 150 16.33 -4.40 7.61
CA TYR A 150 17.12 -3.22 7.27
C TYR A 150 16.82 -2.83 5.83
N LEU A 151 16.12 -1.70 5.63
CA LEU A 151 15.88 -1.11 4.32
C LEU A 151 16.71 0.18 4.21
N ASN A 152 17.48 0.31 3.13
CA ASN A 152 18.35 1.46 2.93
C ASN A 152 18.12 2.11 1.58
N LYS A 153 18.38 1.38 0.49
CA LYS A 153 18.32 1.93 -0.86
C LYS A 153 17.50 1.05 -1.81
N PRO A 154 16.67 1.65 -2.67
CA PRO A 154 15.95 0.89 -3.67
C PRO A 154 16.87 0.45 -4.81
N LEU A 155 16.57 -0.70 -5.39
CA LEU A 155 17.08 -1.16 -6.67
C LEU A 155 16.09 -0.75 -7.75
N TYR A 156 16.43 0.31 -8.50
CA TYR A 156 15.58 0.82 -9.58
C TYR A 156 15.57 -0.11 -10.79
N THR A 157 14.44 -0.15 -11.50
CA THR A 157 14.25 -0.93 -12.75
C THR A 157 15.12 -0.42 -13.89
N SER A 158 15.41 0.87 -13.89
CA SER A 158 16.27 1.59 -14.82
C SER A 158 16.82 2.84 -14.11
N ALA A 159 17.79 3.52 -14.72
CA ALA A 159 18.32 4.75 -14.12
C ALA A 159 17.21 5.82 -14.01
N PRO A 160 16.89 6.33 -12.80
CA PRO A 160 15.90 7.40 -12.65
C PRO A 160 16.34 8.67 -13.38
N SER A 161 15.38 9.40 -13.92
CA SER A 161 15.63 10.69 -14.56
C SER A 161 16.30 11.67 -13.58
N LEU A 162 17.11 12.59 -14.11
CA LEU A 162 17.71 13.64 -13.29
C LEU A 162 16.65 14.45 -12.54
N GLN A 163 15.50 14.70 -13.18
CA GLN A 163 14.37 15.40 -12.57
C GLN A 163 13.85 14.67 -11.33
N HIS A 164 13.69 13.33 -11.40
CA HIS A 164 13.27 12.53 -10.26
C HIS A 164 14.32 12.52 -9.15
N ARG A 165 15.62 12.41 -9.51
CA ARG A 165 16.71 12.49 -8.53
C ARG A 165 16.71 13.83 -7.79
N CYS A 166 16.49 14.94 -8.50
CA CYS A 166 16.33 16.25 -7.88
C CYS A 166 15.10 16.31 -6.98
N ARG A 167 13.98 15.71 -7.37
CA ARG A 167 12.77 15.61 -6.51
C ARG A 167 13.08 14.90 -5.20
N ILE A 168 13.72 13.73 -5.25
CA ILE A 168 14.11 12.99 -4.05
C ILE A 168 15.08 13.80 -3.18
N ALA A 169 16.04 14.49 -3.78
CA ALA A 169 16.97 15.35 -3.04
C ALA A 169 16.25 16.51 -2.33
N ILE A 170 15.29 17.16 -2.99
CA ILE A 170 14.48 18.23 -2.41
C ILE A 170 13.61 17.70 -1.26
N ASN A 171 12.92 16.57 -1.45
CA ASN A 171 12.06 15.96 -0.44
C ASN A 171 12.83 15.58 0.84
N LYS A 172 14.11 15.23 0.72
CA LYS A 172 15.00 14.99 1.87
C LYS A 172 15.33 16.27 2.65
N SER A 173 15.28 17.42 2.01
CA SER A 173 15.62 18.71 2.61
C SER A 173 14.42 19.45 3.16
N THR A 174 13.23 19.30 2.57
CA THR A 174 12.02 20.01 3.02
C THR A 174 10.73 19.37 2.55
N ASN A 175 9.69 19.48 3.39
CA ASN A 175 8.31 19.14 3.05
C ASN A 175 7.50 20.38 2.58
N GLN A 176 8.08 21.58 2.72
CA GLN A 176 7.46 22.87 2.42
C GLN A 176 7.61 23.27 0.94
N ILE A 177 7.11 22.41 0.05
CA ILE A 177 7.25 22.58 -1.41
C ILE A 177 6.70 23.92 -1.92
N TRP A 178 5.63 24.44 -1.32
CA TRP A 178 4.99 25.68 -1.77
C TRP A 178 5.80 26.94 -1.46
N GLU A 179 6.71 26.87 -0.48
CA GLU A 179 7.60 27.97 -0.09
C GLU A 179 8.84 28.07 -0.99
N LEU A 180 9.11 27.04 -1.81
CA LEU A 180 10.27 27.03 -2.69
C LEU A 180 10.16 28.10 -3.80
N PRO A 181 11.28 28.73 -4.21
CA PRO A 181 11.33 29.69 -5.32
C PRO A 181 11.30 28.96 -6.68
N LEU A 182 10.30 28.10 -6.89
CA LEU A 182 10.13 27.28 -8.09
C LEU A 182 8.83 27.65 -8.84
N PRO A 183 8.80 27.52 -10.18
CA PRO A 183 7.56 27.60 -10.94
C PRO A 183 6.50 26.60 -10.46
N THR A 184 5.21 26.99 -10.52
CA THR A 184 4.07 26.16 -10.06
C THR A 184 4.06 24.76 -10.68
N ARG A 185 4.48 24.63 -11.95
CA ARG A 185 4.57 23.32 -12.61
C ARG A 185 5.55 22.38 -11.89
N LEU A 186 6.70 22.88 -11.44
CA LEU A 186 7.67 22.08 -10.69
C LEU A 186 7.17 21.80 -9.26
N LYS A 187 6.48 22.74 -8.62
CA LYS A 187 5.83 22.50 -7.32
C LYS A 187 4.80 21.37 -7.39
N LYS A 188 3.96 21.34 -8.44
CA LYS A 188 3.02 20.25 -8.69
C LYS A 188 3.74 18.91 -8.89
N TYR A 189 4.80 18.89 -9.71
CA TYR A 189 5.63 17.69 -9.91
C TYR A 189 6.26 17.14 -8.61
N LEU A 190 6.69 18.01 -7.71
CA LEU A 190 7.18 17.61 -6.38
C LEU A 190 6.05 17.03 -5.52
N LYS A 191 4.83 17.58 -5.59
CA LYS A 191 3.66 17.08 -4.85
C LYS A 191 3.11 15.75 -5.37
N GLU A 192 3.38 15.38 -6.61
CA GLU A 192 3.02 14.07 -7.16
C GLU A 192 3.80 12.90 -6.53
N TYR A 193 4.92 13.18 -5.83
CA TYR A 193 5.69 12.19 -5.09
C TYR A 193 6.51 12.88 -4.00
N GLN A 194 6.06 12.74 -2.75
CA GLN A 194 6.58 13.49 -1.61
C GLN A 194 7.53 12.68 -0.71
N TYR A 195 7.94 11.49 -1.16
CA TYR A 195 8.82 10.60 -0.40
C TYR A 195 10.30 10.84 -0.72
N GLN A 196 11.17 10.36 0.18
CA GLN A 196 12.62 10.50 0.19
C GLN A 196 13.36 9.28 -0.38
N VAL A 197 12.62 8.26 -0.83
CA VAL A 197 13.14 6.97 -1.34
C VAL A 197 12.87 6.82 -2.83
#